data_AF-A0A672K1L7-F1
#
_entry.id   AF-A0A672K1L7-F1
#
_cell.length_a   1.000
_cell.length_b   1.000
_cell.length_c   1.000
_cell.angle_alpha   90.00
_cell.angle_beta   90.00
_cell.angle_gamma   90.00
#
_symmetry.space_group_name_H-M   'P 1'
#
loop_
_entity.id
_entity.type
_entity.pdbx_description
1 polymer ?
#
loop_
_entity_poly.entity_id
_entity_poly.type
_entity_poly.pdbx_seq_one_letter_code
_entity_poly.pdbx_strand_id
1 'polypeptide(L)'
;FFKNYEIKNEADRTLIYTTLYISECLKKLQKCSSRGQGEKEMYTLGITNFPIPGEPGFPLNAMYAKPSNKQEDETMRAYLQQIRQETGLRLCDRVFDPQTDKPSKVRHIEILFISQIKVIDKSKRGIYRHFIHLVN
;
A
#
# COMPACT_ATOMS: atom_id res chain seq x y z
N PHE A 1 4.95 -17.00 7.57
CA PHE A 1 5.35 -15.68 7.04
C PHE A 1 6.64 -15.80 6.24
N PHE A 2 6.76 -15.07 5.13
CA PHE A 2 8.08 -14.79 4.54
C PHE A 2 8.80 -13.83 5.47
N LYS A 3 9.84 -14.30 6.15
CA LYS A 3 10.76 -13.44 6.91
C LYS A 3 11.71 -12.67 5.99
N ASN A 4 11.91 -13.19 4.77
CA ASN A 4 12.84 -12.66 3.78
C ASN A 4 12.10 -12.50 2.44
N TYR A 5 12.17 -11.30 1.85
CA TYR A 5 11.75 -11.03 0.48
C TYR A 5 12.99 -10.62 -0.33
N GLU A 6 13.31 -11.39 -1.36
CA GLU A 6 14.39 -11.06 -2.28
C GLU A 6 13.88 -10.07 -3.33
N ILE A 7 14.50 -8.88 -3.38
CA ILE A 7 14.18 -7.84 -4.35
C ILE A 7 14.90 -8.18 -5.66
N LYS A 8 14.17 -8.62 -6.68
CA LYS A 8 14.76 -9.03 -7.97
C LYS A 8 14.80 -7.89 -8.97
N ASN A 9 13.87 -6.94 -8.88
CA ASN A 9 13.79 -5.82 -9.80
C ASN A 9 13.19 -4.56 -9.13
N GLU A 10 13.08 -3.49 -9.90
CA GLU A 10 12.50 -2.22 -9.43
C GLU A 10 11.00 -2.32 -9.17
N ALA A 11 10.27 -3.18 -9.91
CA ALA A 11 8.84 -3.39 -9.69
C ALA A 11 8.57 -4.00 -8.30
N ASP A 12 9.44 -4.89 -7.82
CA ASP A 12 9.38 -5.44 -6.47
C ASP A 12 9.50 -4.34 -5.40
N ARG A 13 10.37 -3.34 -5.63
CA ARG A 13 10.52 -2.19 -4.72
C ARG A 13 9.24 -1.35 -4.66
N THR A 14 8.62 -1.10 -5.80
CA THR A 14 7.33 -0.38 -5.84
C THR A 14 6.25 -1.19 -5.11
N LEU A 15 6.19 -2.50 -5.32
CA LEU A 15 5.22 -3.38 -4.66
C LEU A 15 5.38 -3.37 -3.13
N ILE A 16 6.60 -3.46 -2.62
CA ILE A 16 6.87 -3.39 -1.17
C ILE A 16 6.40 -2.05 -0.62
N TYR A 17 6.73 -0.94 -1.29
CA TYR A 17 6.30 0.40 -0.88
C TYR A 17 4.78 0.51 -0.82
N THR A 18 4.07 0.10 -1.88
CA THR A 18 2.61 0.12 -1.94
C THR A 18 2.00 -0.75 -0.83
N THR A 19 2.60 -1.89 -0.52
CA THR A 19 2.13 -2.79 0.56
C THR A 19 2.24 -2.14 1.94
N LEU A 20 3.35 -1.47 2.22
CA LEU A 20 3.52 -0.70 3.46
C LEU A 20 2.51 0.44 3.53
N TYR A 21 2.32 1.17 2.42
CA TYR A 21 1.37 2.27 2.37
C TYR A 21 -0.08 1.83 2.60
N ILE A 22 -0.50 0.70 2.02
CA ILE A 22 -1.83 0.11 2.27
C ILE A 22 -2.05 -0.14 3.76
N SER A 23 -1.03 -0.59 4.49
CA SER A 23 -1.13 -0.82 5.93
C SER A 23 -1.41 0.47 6.71
N GLU A 24 -0.76 1.57 6.33
CA GLU A 24 -1.03 2.90 6.90
C GLU A 24 -2.41 3.44 6.53
N CYS A 25 -2.86 3.23 5.29
CA CYS A 25 -4.21 3.56 4.85
C CYS A 25 -5.26 2.83 5.72
N LEU A 26 -5.10 1.53 5.92
CA LEU A 26 -6.05 0.73 6.70
C LEU A 26 -6.14 1.19 8.16
N LYS A 27 -5.02 1.56 8.81
CA LYS A 27 -5.02 2.12 10.17
C LYS A 27 -5.86 3.40 10.27
N LYS A 28 -5.84 4.25 9.23
CA LYS A 28 -6.66 5.47 9.17
C LYS A 28 -8.11 5.16 8.85
N LEU A 29 -8.37 4.32 7.84
CA LEU A 29 -9.72 3.94 7.42
C LEU A 29 -10.51 3.21 8.52
N GLN A 30 -9.83 2.51 9.43
CA GLN A 30 -10.44 1.91 10.62
C GLN A 30 -11.19 2.91 11.51
N LYS A 31 -10.81 4.19 11.49
CA LYS A 31 -11.41 5.25 12.29
C LYS A 31 -12.49 6.02 11.54
N CYS A 32 -12.68 5.74 10.25
CA CYS A 32 -13.65 6.42 9.41
C CYS A 32 -15.02 5.74 9.51
N SER A 33 -16.08 6.53 9.65
CA SER A 33 -17.46 6.04 9.72
C SER A 33 -18.18 5.97 8.38
N SER A 34 -17.64 6.62 7.34
CA SER A 34 -18.22 6.72 6.00
C SER A 34 -17.15 6.73 4.90
N ARG A 35 -17.53 6.35 3.67
CA ARG A 35 -16.65 6.42 2.49
C ARG A 35 -16.19 7.84 2.22
N GLY A 36 -17.08 8.82 2.33
CA GLY A 36 -16.74 10.24 2.12
C GLY A 36 -15.70 10.76 3.12
N GLN A 37 -15.74 10.30 4.38
CA GLN A 37 -14.67 10.59 5.34
C GLN A 37 -13.38 9.86 4.96
N GLY A 38 -13.48 8.58 4.56
CA GLY A 38 -12.34 7.79 4.09
C GLY A 38 -11.60 8.44 2.92
N GLU A 39 -12.31 8.91 1.90
CA GLU A 39 -11.73 9.60 0.73
C GLU A 39 -10.96 10.86 1.14
N LYS A 40 -11.51 11.70 2.03
CA LYS A 40 -10.83 12.89 2.55
C LYS A 40 -9.57 12.55 3.32
N GLU A 41 -9.61 11.52 4.16
CA GLU A 41 -8.46 11.03 4.92
C GLU A 41 -7.38 10.42 4.01
N MET A 42 -7.79 9.69 2.97
CA MET A 42 -6.88 9.10 1.99
C MET A 42 -6.23 10.17 1.09
N TYR A 43 -6.98 11.21 0.70
CA TYR A 43 -6.42 12.35 -0.01
C TYR A 43 -5.36 13.07 0.84
N THR A 44 -5.71 13.39 2.10
CA THR A 44 -4.81 14.03 3.06
C THR A 44 -3.56 13.18 3.32
N LEU A 45 -3.74 11.86 3.49
CA LEU A 45 -2.63 10.92 3.63
C LEU A 45 -1.75 10.90 2.38
N GLY A 46 -2.34 10.92 1.18
CA GLY A 46 -1.59 10.85 -0.07
C GLY A 46 -0.66 12.04 -0.30
N ILE A 47 -1.10 13.24 0.09
CA ILE A 47 -0.30 14.47 -0.01
C ILE A 47 0.66 14.67 1.17
N THR A 48 0.53 13.90 2.25
CA THR A 48 1.43 13.98 3.40
C THR A 48 2.88 13.69 2.97
N ASN A 49 3.83 14.43 3.53
CA ASN A 49 5.25 14.19 3.30
C ASN A 49 5.68 12.91 3.99
N PHE A 50 5.91 11.87 3.19
CA PHE A 50 6.53 10.63 3.62
C PHE A 50 8.03 10.66 3.35
N PRO A 51 8.83 10.06 4.25
CA PRO A 51 10.26 9.93 4.00
C PRO A 51 10.49 9.05 2.76
N ILE A 52 11.46 9.42 1.94
CA ILE A 52 11.89 8.66 0.77
C ILE A 52 13.26 7.98 1.04
N PRO A 53 13.71 7.03 0.20
CA PRO A 53 15.02 6.43 0.33
C PRO A 53 16.15 7.47 0.47
N GLY A 54 16.97 7.31 1.52
CA GLY A 54 18.04 8.24 1.90
C GLY A 54 17.66 9.20 3.03
N GLU A 55 16.38 9.34 3.37
CA GLU A 55 15.94 10.22 4.46
C GLU A 55 15.87 9.48 5.81
N PRO A 56 16.11 10.19 6.92
CA PRO A 56 15.85 9.65 8.26
C PRO A 56 14.35 9.34 8.39
N GLY A 57 14.04 8.12 8.81
CA GLY A 57 12.65 7.64 8.98
C GLY A 57 12.14 6.73 7.86
N PHE A 58 12.87 6.55 6.75
CA PHE A 58 12.53 5.52 5.77
C PHE A 58 12.99 4.13 6.25
N PRO A 59 12.08 3.17 6.53
CA PRO A 59 12.40 1.93 7.21
C PRO A 59 13.22 0.93 6.37
N LEU A 60 13.35 1.16 5.06
CA LEU A 60 13.98 0.23 4.11
C LEU A 60 15.20 0.84 3.40
N ASN A 61 15.91 1.77 4.04
CA ASN A 61 17.06 2.46 3.44
C ASN A 61 18.17 1.51 2.94
N ALA A 62 18.36 0.35 3.57
CA ALA A 62 19.36 -0.64 3.15
C ALA A 62 19.01 -1.34 1.81
N MET A 63 17.75 -1.26 1.37
CA MET A 63 17.24 -1.99 0.19
C MET A 63 16.86 -1.08 -0.99
N TYR A 64 16.83 0.23 -0.77
CA TYR A 64 16.44 1.22 -1.75
C TYR A 64 17.62 2.17 -2.02
N ALA A 65 17.84 2.49 -3.29
CA ALA A 65 18.78 3.53 -3.66
C ALA A 65 18.20 4.90 -3.33
N LYS A 66 19.01 5.76 -2.71
CA LYS A 66 18.68 7.18 -2.57
C LYS A 66 18.70 7.88 -3.95
N PRO A 67 17.91 8.93 -4.17
CA PRO A 67 18.01 9.75 -5.37
C PRO A 67 19.44 10.29 -5.56
N SER A 68 19.91 10.33 -6.81
CA SER A 68 21.29 10.72 -7.13
C SER A 68 21.48 12.24 -7.18
N ASN A 69 20.39 12.97 -7.45
CA ASN A 69 20.38 14.42 -7.59
C ASN A 69 19.01 14.99 -7.21
N LYS A 70 18.91 16.33 -7.13
CA LYS A 70 17.66 17.02 -6.75
C LYS A 70 16.50 16.75 -7.71
N GLN A 71 16.78 16.59 -9.00
CA GLN A 71 15.75 16.31 -10.00
C GLN A 71 15.13 14.93 -9.79
N GLU A 72 15.95 13.90 -9.55
CA GLU A 72 15.50 12.56 -9.22
C GLU A 72 14.72 12.51 -7.90
N ASP A 73 15.13 13.31 -6.90
CA ASP A 73 14.41 13.44 -5.62
C ASP A 73 12.99 13.96 -5.85
N GLU A 74 12.85 15.06 -6.58
CA GLU A 74 11.55 15.65 -6.90
C GLU A 74 10.67 14.69 -7.72
N THR A 75 11.25 14.04 -8.74
CA THR A 75 10.55 13.05 -9.56
C THR A 75 10.10 11.84 -8.73
N MET A 76 10.95 11.33 -7.83
CA MET A 76 10.60 10.21 -6.96
C MET A 76 9.47 10.57 -5.99
N ARG A 77 9.50 11.77 -5.41
CA ARG A 77 8.42 12.25 -4.52
C ARG A 77 7.09 12.37 -5.24
N ALA A 78 7.10 12.96 -6.44
CA ALA A 78 5.91 13.09 -7.27
C ALA A 78 5.35 11.71 -7.66
N TYR A 79 6.21 10.77 -8.06
CA TYR A 79 5.81 9.41 -8.40
C TYR A 79 5.19 8.67 -7.22
N LEU A 80 5.82 8.71 -6.05
CA LEU A 80 5.29 8.07 -4.85
C LEU A 80 3.99 8.73 -4.38
N GLN A 81 3.86 10.05 -4.50
CA GLN A 81 2.62 10.76 -4.20
C GLN A 81 1.47 10.29 -5.11
N GLN A 82 1.72 10.14 -6.42
CA GLN A 82 0.73 9.64 -7.36
C GLN A 82 0.27 8.22 -6.99
N ILE A 83 1.21 7.32 -6.68
CA ILE A 83 0.90 5.96 -6.21
C ILE A 83 0.03 6.02 -4.95
N ARG A 84 0.37 6.91 -4.00
CA ARG A 84 -0.37 7.04 -2.74
C ARG A 84 -1.81 7.51 -2.97
N GLN A 85 -2.02 8.49 -3.84
CA GLN A 85 -3.36 9.00 -4.16
C GLN A 85 -4.21 7.94 -4.87
N GLU A 86 -3.69 7.32 -5.93
CA GLU A 86 -4.38 6.26 -6.66
C GLU A 86 -4.71 5.06 -5.76
N THR A 87 -3.75 4.64 -4.92
CA THR A 87 -3.95 3.52 -4.00
C THR A 87 -4.99 3.84 -2.96
N GLY A 88 -4.92 5.02 -2.33
CA GLY A 88 -5.87 5.44 -1.30
C GLY A 88 -7.30 5.52 -1.81
N LEU A 89 -7.50 6.13 -2.98
CA LEU A 89 -8.81 6.23 -3.62
C LEU A 89 -9.41 4.85 -3.91
N ARG A 90 -8.65 3.98 -4.58
CA ARG A 90 -9.10 2.61 -4.90
C ARG A 90 -9.35 1.76 -3.66
N LEU A 91 -8.67 2.04 -2.56
CA LEU A 91 -8.85 1.31 -1.30
C LEU A 91 -10.21 1.64 -0.66
N CYS A 92 -10.68 2.89 -0.75
CA CYS A 92 -12.00 3.28 -0.26
C CYS A 92 -13.12 2.46 -0.91
N ASP A 93 -13.06 2.25 -2.23
CA ASP A 93 -14.04 1.43 -2.97
C ASP A 93 -14.08 -0.03 -2.52
N ARG A 94 -13.01 -0.50 -1.88
CA ARG A 94 -12.94 -1.87 -1.37
C ARG A 94 -13.36 -1.94 0.09
N VAL A 95 -12.95 -0.98 0.92
CA VAL A 95 -13.14 -1.01 2.38
C VAL A 95 -14.58 -0.70 2.77
N PHE A 96 -15.23 0.24 2.08
CA PHE A 96 -16.59 0.65 2.40
C PHE A 96 -17.62 -0.14 1.58
N ASP A 97 -18.74 -0.44 2.21
CA ASP A 97 -19.86 -1.05 1.49
C ASP A 97 -20.60 -0.01 0.64
N PRO A 98 -20.82 -0.26 -0.66
CA PRO A 98 -21.59 0.67 -1.50
C PRO A 98 -23.03 0.89 -1.03
N GLN A 99 -23.63 -0.07 -0.31
CA GLN A 99 -25.02 0.01 0.14
C GLN A 99 -25.15 0.59 1.54
N THR A 100 -24.21 0.28 2.44
CA THR A 100 -24.31 0.68 3.86
C THR A 100 -23.38 1.82 4.27
N ASP A 101 -22.44 2.20 3.39
CA ASP A 101 -21.39 3.21 3.62
C ASP A 101 -20.47 2.92 4.82
N LYS A 102 -20.63 1.75 5.46
CA LYS A 102 -19.87 1.34 6.63
C LYS A 102 -18.60 0.60 6.22
N PRO A 103 -17.51 0.74 6.97
CA PRO A 103 -16.33 -0.09 6.78
C PRO A 103 -16.69 -1.55 7.08
N SER A 104 -16.40 -2.44 6.16
CA SER A 104 -16.71 -3.86 6.34
C SER A 104 -15.77 -4.53 7.35
N LYS A 105 -16.35 -5.28 8.28
CA LYS A 105 -15.62 -6.13 9.24
C LYS A 105 -14.80 -7.24 8.56
N VAL A 106 -15.27 -7.78 7.43
CA VAL A 106 -14.69 -8.97 6.74
C VAL A 106 -13.70 -8.60 5.62
N ARG A 107 -13.88 -7.45 4.95
CA ARG A 107 -12.98 -7.06 3.84
C ARG A 107 -11.63 -6.51 4.34
N HIS A 108 -11.43 -6.35 5.64
CA HIS A 108 -10.11 -6.05 6.21
C HIS A 108 -9.03 -7.09 5.83
N ILE A 109 -9.42 -8.35 5.59
CA ILE A 109 -8.52 -9.46 5.24
C ILE A 109 -8.55 -9.76 3.74
N GLU A 110 -9.73 -9.72 3.09
CA GLU A 110 -9.83 -9.95 1.64
C GLU A 110 -9.29 -8.80 0.79
N ILE A 111 -9.28 -7.56 1.29
CA ILE A 111 -8.70 -6.42 0.56
C ILE A 111 -7.18 -6.47 0.60
N LEU A 112 -6.59 -6.91 1.71
CA LEU A 112 -5.17 -7.29 1.78
C LEU A 112 -4.86 -8.37 0.74
N PHE A 113 -5.79 -9.30 0.49
CA PHE A 113 -5.64 -10.40 -0.47
C PHE A 113 -5.79 -9.94 -1.94
N ILE A 114 -6.80 -9.11 -2.27
CA ILE A 114 -7.13 -8.75 -3.66
C ILE A 114 -6.27 -7.59 -4.20
N SER A 115 -5.84 -6.65 -3.35
CA SER A 115 -4.92 -5.57 -3.76
C SER A 115 -3.52 -6.11 -4.11
N GLN A 116 -3.09 -7.18 -3.45
CA GLN A 116 -1.85 -7.89 -3.78
C GLN A 116 -1.97 -8.77 -5.02
N ILE A 117 -3.14 -9.37 -5.29
CA ILE A 117 -3.30 -10.37 -6.36
C ILE A 117 -3.55 -9.78 -7.75
N LYS A 118 -4.21 -8.62 -7.90
CA LYS A 118 -4.47 -8.06 -9.25
C LYS A 118 -3.26 -7.39 -9.91
N VAL A 119 -2.23 -7.04 -9.14
CA VAL A 119 -1.00 -6.38 -9.63
C VAL A 119 0.14 -7.37 -9.89
N ILE A 120 0.05 -8.60 -9.37
CA ILE A 120 1.16 -9.56 -9.38
C ILE A 120 0.88 -10.69 -10.37
N ASP A 121 1.88 -10.91 -11.23
CA ASP A 121 2.00 -11.98 -12.21
C ASP A 121 1.47 -13.34 -11.69
N LYS A 122 0.80 -14.05 -12.61
CA LYS A 122 0.22 -15.38 -12.47
C LYS A 122 1.14 -16.41 -11.83
N SER A 123 2.47 -16.24 -11.93
CA SER A 123 3.52 -17.09 -11.36
C SER A 123 3.55 -17.13 -9.81
N LYS A 124 3.29 -16.00 -9.12
CA LYS A 124 3.44 -15.94 -7.66
C LYS A 124 2.18 -16.38 -6.87
N ARG A 125 1.14 -16.88 -7.54
CA ARG A 125 -0.16 -17.28 -6.94
C ARG A 125 -0.08 -18.48 -5.99
N GLY A 126 0.87 -19.41 -6.20
CA GLY A 126 1.03 -20.60 -5.36
C GLY A 126 1.47 -20.29 -3.93
N ILE A 127 2.23 -19.20 -3.77
CA ILE A 127 2.82 -18.77 -2.49
C ILE A 127 1.74 -18.28 -1.50
N TYR A 128 0.67 -17.65 -2.00
CA TYR A 128 -0.40 -17.10 -1.19
C TYR A 128 -1.48 -18.13 -0.80
N ARG A 129 -1.62 -19.20 -1.58
CA ARG A 129 -2.56 -20.30 -1.30
C ARG A 129 -2.20 -21.08 -0.03
N HIS A 130 -0.92 -21.15 0.32
CA HIS A 130 -0.43 -21.83 1.53
C HIS A 130 -0.65 -20.99 2.81
N PHE A 131 -0.80 -19.67 2.68
CA PHE A 131 -1.07 -18.76 3.80
C PHE A 131 -2.51 -18.92 4.35
N ILE A 132 -3.43 -19.42 3.53
CA ILE A 132 -4.85 -19.69 3.88
C ILE A 132 -4.97 -20.84 4.91
N HIS A 133 -4.06 -21.82 4.88
CA HIS A 133 -4.13 -23.02 5.73
C HIS A 133 -3.54 -22.84 7.14
N LEU A 134 -2.83 -21.74 7.40
CA LEU A 134 -2.15 -21.48 8.68
C LEU A 134 -2.90 -20.50 9.60
N VAL A 135 -4.05 -19.99 9.14
CA VAL A 135 -4.89 -19.03 9.88
C VAL A 135 -6.29 -19.59 10.15
N ASN A 136 -6.54 -20.85 9.77
CA ASN A 136 -7.51 -21.72 10.45
C ASN A 136 -6.74 -22.64 11.41
#